data_AF-A0A1V9KH72-F1
#
_entry.id   AF-A0A1V9KH72-F1
#
_cell.length_a   1.000
_cell.length_b   1.000
_cell.length_c   1.000
_cell.angle_alpha   90.00
_cell.angle_beta   90.00
_cell.angle_gamma   90.00
#
_symmetry.space_group_name_H-M   'P 1'
#
loop_
_entity.id
_entity.type
_entity.pdbx_description
1 polymer ?
#
loop_
_entity_poly.entity_id
_entity_poly.type
_entity_poly.pdbx_seq_one_letter_code
_entity_poly.pdbx_strand_id
1 'polypeptide(L)'
;MTHHKSNRAVEGDPEHGHSRGMPRRVDEDELQARTERDRREAGLPGGPTEDPDTAYRQEREEIDREVGTGEMPAGRITRRERDPFPPSHYER
;
A
#
# COMPACT_ATOMS: atom_id res chain seq x y z
N MET A 1 -23.83 -14.35 45.60
CA MET A 1 -24.30 -14.65 44.23
C MET A 1 -23.24 -14.15 43.27
N THR A 2 -22.63 -15.03 42.50
CA THR A 2 -21.52 -14.71 41.60
C THR A 2 -22.11 -14.14 40.30
N HIS A 3 -21.92 -12.84 40.06
CA HIS A 3 -22.56 -12.10 38.97
C HIS A 3 -21.80 -12.18 37.63
N HIS A 4 -20.90 -13.14 37.47
CA HIS A 4 -20.05 -13.24 36.28
C HIS A 4 -20.38 -14.52 35.52
N LYS A 5 -20.76 -14.35 34.24
CA LYS A 5 -20.90 -15.47 33.31
C LYS A 5 -19.51 -16.05 33.01
N SER A 6 -19.41 -17.37 32.91
CA SER A 6 -18.15 -18.04 32.58
C SER A 6 -17.69 -17.69 31.17
N ASN A 7 -16.38 -17.72 30.91
CA ASN A 7 -15.81 -17.44 29.58
C ASN A 7 -16.48 -18.30 28.49
N ARG A 8 -16.75 -19.58 28.80
CA ARG A 8 -17.49 -20.49 27.91
C ARG A 8 -18.90 -20.02 27.56
N ALA A 9 -19.59 -19.37 28.50
CA ALA A 9 -20.91 -18.78 28.24
C ALA A 9 -20.84 -17.46 27.46
N VAL A 10 -19.65 -16.86 27.36
CA VAL A 10 -19.37 -15.65 26.56
C VAL A 10 -18.82 -15.99 25.19
N GLU A 11 -18.14 -17.13 25.04
CA GLU A 11 -17.39 -17.50 23.83
C GLU A 11 -18.26 -18.01 22.67
N GLY A 12 -19.52 -18.40 22.91
CA GLY A 12 -20.46 -18.74 21.82
C GLY A 12 -19.98 -19.85 20.88
N ASP A 13 -20.70 -20.06 19.77
CA ASP A 13 -20.42 -21.13 18.81
C ASP A 13 -19.25 -20.74 17.87
N PRO A 14 -18.15 -21.52 17.84
CA PRO A 14 -17.00 -21.23 16.99
C PRO A 14 -17.31 -21.31 15.49
N GLU A 15 -18.36 -22.01 15.06
CA GLU A 15 -18.74 -22.04 13.64
C GLU A 15 -19.37 -20.73 13.15
N HIS A 16 -19.97 -19.95 14.06
CA HIS A 16 -20.68 -18.71 13.75
C HIS A 16 -19.91 -17.48 14.24
N GLY A 17 -18.64 -17.39 13.81
CA GLY A 17 -17.77 -16.20 13.77
C GLY A 17 -18.17 -15.02 14.64
N HIS A 18 -17.76 -15.03 15.91
CA HIS A 18 -17.78 -13.86 16.79
C HIS A 18 -16.56 -12.96 16.56
N SER A 19 -16.37 -12.46 15.34
CA SER A 19 -15.44 -11.34 15.10
C SER A 19 -16.04 -10.07 15.70
N ARG A 20 -15.69 -9.78 16.95
CA ARG A 20 -16.01 -8.53 17.65
C ARG A 20 -15.63 -7.34 16.77
N GLY A 21 -16.63 -6.62 16.26
CA GLY A 21 -16.54 -5.21 15.85
C GLY A 21 -16.13 -4.90 14.42
N MET A 22 -15.59 -5.84 13.64
CA MET A 22 -15.22 -5.57 12.25
C MET A 22 -16.18 -6.25 11.28
N PRO A 23 -16.71 -5.54 10.27
CA PRO A 23 -17.45 -6.15 9.17
C PRO A 23 -16.65 -7.31 8.59
N ARG A 24 -17.34 -8.37 8.17
CA ARG A 24 -16.70 -9.46 7.44
C ARG A 24 -15.99 -8.87 6.22
N ARG A 25 -14.75 -9.31 5.99
CA ARG A 25 -14.05 -8.98 4.74
C ARG A 25 -14.92 -9.48 3.59
N VAL A 26 -15.11 -8.64 2.58
CA VAL A 26 -15.77 -9.03 1.34
C VAL A 26 -15.01 -10.18 0.71
N ASP A 27 -15.73 -11.04 -0.02
CA ASP A 27 -15.12 -12.11 -0.78
C ASP A 27 -14.08 -11.53 -1.77
N GLU A 28 -12.95 -12.22 -1.95
CA GLU A 28 -11.83 -11.71 -2.76
C GLU A 28 -12.24 -11.63 -4.25
N ASP A 29 -13.09 -12.55 -4.72
CA ASP A 29 -13.61 -12.52 -6.10
C ASP A 29 -14.59 -11.35 -6.27
N GLU A 30 -15.44 -11.10 -5.28
CA GLU A 30 -16.37 -9.96 -5.28
C GLU A 30 -15.61 -8.62 -5.26
N LEU A 31 -14.54 -8.54 -4.46
CA LEU A 31 -13.67 -7.38 -4.37
C LEU A 31 -12.97 -7.11 -5.71
N GLN A 32 -12.48 -8.16 -6.37
CA GLN A 32 -11.84 -8.06 -7.68
C GLN A 32 -12.83 -7.57 -8.74
N ALA A 33 -14.02 -8.19 -8.81
CA ALA A 33 -15.05 -7.81 -9.77
C ALA A 33 -15.49 -6.34 -9.63
N ARG A 34 -15.60 -5.85 -8.38
CA ARG A 34 -15.89 -4.43 -8.11
C ARG A 34 -14.75 -3.52 -8.59
N THR A 35 -13.51 -3.89 -8.30
CA THR A 35 -12.32 -3.11 -8.70
C THR A 35 -12.22 -2.99 -10.22
N GLU A 36 -12.48 -4.08 -10.96
CA GLU A 36 -12.49 -4.06 -12.42
C GLU A 36 -13.60 -3.15 -12.98
N ARG A 37 -14.78 -3.17 -12.37
CA ARG A 37 -15.90 -2.30 -12.77
C ARG A 37 -15.55 -0.83 -12.56
N ASP A 38 -15.05 -0.47 -11.40
CA ASP A 38 -14.70 0.92 -11.05
C ASP A 38 -13.59 1.43 -11.99
N ARG A 39 -12.64 0.57 -12.34
CA ARG A 39 -11.58 0.87 -13.30
C ARG A 39 -12.13 1.14 -14.71
N ARG A 40 -13.08 0.33 -15.19
CA ARG A 40 -13.77 0.54 -16.47
C ARG A 40 -14.54 1.87 -16.49
N GLU A 41 -15.24 2.20 -15.42
CA GLU A 41 -15.97 3.47 -15.29
C GLU A 41 -15.03 4.68 -15.30
N ALA A 42 -13.87 4.56 -14.65
CA ALA A 42 -12.84 5.59 -14.64
C ALA A 42 -12.05 5.72 -15.97
N GLY A 43 -12.34 4.88 -16.98
CA GLY A 43 -11.58 4.86 -18.24
C GLY A 43 -10.13 4.38 -18.08
N LEU A 44 -9.81 3.72 -16.97
CA LEU A 44 -8.48 3.19 -16.69
C LEU A 44 -8.31 1.83 -17.40
N PRO A 45 -7.10 1.50 -17.88
CA PRO A 45 -6.86 0.26 -18.60
C PRO A 45 -7.17 -0.96 -17.72
N GLY A 46 -8.19 -1.75 -18.11
CA GLY A 46 -8.71 -2.91 -17.38
C GLY A 46 -7.82 -4.16 -17.38
N GLY A 47 -6.55 -4.04 -17.77
CA GLY A 47 -5.62 -5.17 -17.83
C GLY A 47 -5.11 -5.58 -16.45
N PRO A 48 -4.41 -6.72 -16.34
CA PRO A 48 -3.61 -7.01 -15.16
C PRO A 48 -2.73 -5.78 -14.91
N THR A 49 -2.86 -5.20 -13.71
CA THR A 49 -1.87 -4.24 -13.24
C THR A 49 -0.53 -4.93 -13.43
N GLU A 50 0.38 -4.34 -14.21
CA GLU A 50 1.75 -4.84 -14.29
C GLU A 50 2.19 -5.15 -12.88
N ASP A 51 2.68 -6.37 -12.66
CA ASP A 51 3.11 -6.81 -11.34
C ASP A 51 3.94 -5.66 -10.73
N PRO A 52 3.50 -5.07 -9.61
CA PRO A 52 4.10 -3.84 -9.10
C PRO A 52 5.59 -4.02 -8.83
N ASP A 53 6.02 -5.24 -8.52
CA ASP A 53 7.43 -5.59 -8.36
C ASP A 53 8.19 -5.52 -9.70
N THR A 54 7.54 -5.87 -10.81
CA THR A 54 8.09 -5.76 -12.16
C THR A 54 8.21 -4.31 -12.60
N ALA A 55 7.17 -3.50 -12.40
CA ALA A 55 7.21 -2.07 -12.72
C ALA A 55 8.31 -1.34 -11.91
N TYR A 56 8.37 -1.62 -10.61
CA TYR A 56 9.42 -1.10 -9.73
C TYR A 56 10.83 -1.51 -10.18
N ARG A 57 11.01 -2.77 -10.59
CA ARG A 57 12.31 -3.26 -11.07
C ARG A 57 12.74 -2.55 -12.36
N GLN A 58 11.83 -2.36 -13.31
CA GLN A 58 12.12 -1.65 -14.55
C GLN A 58 12.53 -0.20 -14.30
N GLU A 59 11.80 0.51 -13.43
CA GLU A 59 12.15 1.87 -13.01
C GLU A 59 13.53 1.92 -12.35
N ARG A 60 13.86 0.95 -11.48
CA ARG A 60 15.17 0.86 -10.84
C ARG A 60 16.32 0.66 -11.84
N GLU A 61 16.12 -0.21 -12.84
CA GLU A 61 17.11 -0.46 -13.89
C GLU A 61 17.35 0.78 -14.77
N GLU A 62 16.30 1.58 -15.02
CA GLU A 62 16.43 2.86 -15.72
C GLU A 62 17.23 3.87 -14.89
N ILE A 63 16.90 4.03 -13.60
CA ILE A 63 17.65 4.91 -12.68
C ILE A 63 19.13 4.52 -12.63
N ASP A 64 19.44 3.23 -12.52
CA ASP A 64 20.83 2.76 -12.47
C ASP A 64 21.58 3.08 -13.78
N ARG A 65 20.90 3.01 -14.93
CA ARG A 65 21.46 3.42 -16.22
C ARG A 65 21.75 4.91 -16.24
N GLU A 66 20.79 5.76 -15.86
CA GLU A 66 20.95 7.22 -15.83
C GLU A 66 22.07 7.66 -14.87
N VAL A 67 22.21 6.96 -13.74
CA VAL A 67 23.32 7.17 -12.81
C VAL A 67 24.66 6.75 -13.43
N GLY A 68 24.68 5.64 -14.18
CA GLY A 68 25.85 5.14 -14.89
C GLY A 68 26.29 6.02 -16.06
N THR A 69 25.35 6.64 -16.78
CA THR A 69 25.61 7.61 -17.87
C THR A 69 25.95 9.00 -17.35
N GLY A 70 25.60 9.29 -16.09
CA GLY A 70 25.80 10.60 -15.45
C GLY A 70 24.68 11.59 -15.74
N GLU A 71 23.56 11.15 -16.31
CA GLU A 71 22.34 11.95 -16.50
C GLU A 71 21.64 12.24 -15.17
N MET A 72 21.77 11.33 -14.20
CA MET A 72 21.26 11.51 -12.83
C MET A 72 22.40 11.48 -11.79
N PRO A 73 22.41 12.40 -10.80
CA PRO A 73 23.40 12.35 -9.74
C PRO A 73 23.17 11.15 -8.83
N ALA A 74 24.20 10.31 -8.65
CA ALA A 74 24.20 9.32 -7.58
C ALA A 74 24.08 10.03 -6.22
N GLY A 75 23.25 9.51 -5.32
CA GLY A 75 23.06 9.99 -3.95
C GLY A 75 24.28 9.80 -3.06
N ARG A 76 25.40 10.43 -3.41
CA ARG A 76 26.67 10.39 -2.67
C ARG A 76 26.67 11.34 -1.47
N ILE A 77 25.75 12.29 -1.42
CA ILE A 77 25.58 13.23 -0.31
C ILE A 77 24.68 12.65 0.78
N THR A 78 25.16 12.67 2.00
CA THR A 78 24.40 12.25 3.18
C THR A 78 23.34 13.30 3.54
N ARG A 79 22.34 12.92 4.36
CA ARG A 79 21.30 13.86 4.83
C ARG A 79 21.87 15.12 5.48
N ARG A 80 23.05 15.05 6.10
CA ARG A 80 23.73 16.17 6.75
C ARG A 80 24.36 17.14 5.75
N GLU A 81 24.76 16.64 4.58
CA GLU A 81 25.41 17.43 3.52
C GLU A 81 24.40 18.02 2.52
N ARG A 82 23.12 17.63 2.62
CA ARG A 82 22.05 18.19 1.80
C ARG A 82 21.70 19.60 2.25
N ASP A 83 21.36 20.44 1.28
CA ASP A 83 20.76 21.75 1.57
C ASP A 83 19.49 21.59 2.42
N PRO A 84 19.28 22.45 3.42
CA PRO A 84 18.09 22.41 4.25
C PRO A 84 16.83 22.61 3.39
N PHE A 85 15.82 21.76 3.63
CA PHE A 85 14.51 21.89 3.00
C PHE A 85 13.41 22.04 4.08
N PRO A 86 12.59 23.11 4.04
CA PRO A 86 12.64 24.21 3.09
C PRO A 86 13.90 25.09 3.27
N PRO A 87 14.35 25.80 2.22
CA PRO A 87 15.49 26.71 2.34
C PRO A 87 15.19 27.81 3.37
N SER A 88 16.21 28.22 4.13
CA SER A 88 16.07 29.27 5.15
C SER A 88 15.77 30.65 4.54
N HIS A 89 16.17 30.85 3.28
CA HIS A 89 15.89 32.05 2.50
C HIS A 89 15.50 31.63 1.09
N TYR A 90 14.46 32.27 0.55
CA TYR A 90 14.11 32.17 -0.87
C TYR A 90 14.72 33.38 -1.57
N GLU A 91 15.48 33.15 -2.64
CA GLU A 91 15.90 34.24 -3.53
C GLU A 91 14.64 34.87 -4.16
N ARG A 92 14.57 36.20 -4.09
CA ARG A 92 13.41 37.00 -4.52
C ARG A 92 13.62 37.52 -5.92
#